data_AF-A0A817GW96-F1
#
_entry.id   AF-A0A817GW96-F1
#
_cell.length_a   1.000
_cell.length_b   1.000
_cell.length_c   1.000
_cell.angle_alpha   90.00
_cell.angle_beta   90.00
_cell.angle_gamma   90.00
#
_symmetry.space_group_name_H-M   'P 1'
#
loop_
_entity.id
_entity.type
_entity.pdbx_description
1 polymer ?
#
loop_
_entity_poly.entity_id
_entity_poly.type
_entity_poly.pdbx_seq_one_letter_code
_entity_poly.pdbx_strand_id
1 'polypeptide(L)'
;MPWLLLRRRFIFNMYQRIIHRSFTYLIIIIVIILLGFHLLSSDNISIQQQQKPCISKLSGVNELQQSTYNLSSLKPIIFIGGMPRSGTTLMRAILDSHPLVRCGEETRVIPRILSMRTLWKKSSIEWNR
;
A
#
# COMPACT_ATOMS: atom_id res chain seq x y z
N MET A 1 29.63 15.07 63.04
CA MET A 1 29.23 16.17 62.13
C MET A 1 28.45 15.61 60.91
N PRO A 2 27.17 15.21 61.08
CA PRO A 2 26.42 14.45 60.06
C PRO A 2 25.75 15.33 58.98
N TRP A 3 25.84 16.66 59.09
CA TRP A 3 25.09 17.61 58.27
C TRP A 3 25.61 17.78 56.82
N LEU A 4 26.84 17.37 56.51
CA LEU A 4 27.43 17.50 55.15
C LEU A 4 27.02 16.37 54.19
N LEU A 5 26.62 15.20 54.71
CA LEU A 5 26.24 14.04 53.89
C LEU A 5 24.79 14.11 53.39
N LEU A 6 23.91 14.79 54.13
CA LEU A 6 22.50 14.97 53.73
C LEU A 6 22.38 15.90 52.50
N ARG A 7 23.23 16.92 52.42
CA ARG A 7 23.27 17.89 51.32
C ARG A 7 23.74 17.28 50.00
N ARG A 8 24.66 16.29 50.03
CA ARG A 8 25.10 15.56 48.82
C ARG A 8 24.03 14.61 48.27
N ARG A 9 23.20 14.02 49.12
CA ARG A 9 22.15 13.07 48.74
C ARG A 9 20.95 13.76 48.06
N PHE A 10 20.67 15.00 48.43
CA PHE A 10 19.59 15.81 47.84
C PHE A 10 19.93 16.31 46.42
N ILE A 11 21.18 16.74 46.21
CA ILE A 11 21.66 17.25 44.92
C ILE A 11 21.70 16.14 43.85
N PHE A 12 22.09 14.92 44.24
CA PHE A 12 22.13 13.76 43.34
C PHE A 12 20.73 13.35 42.85
N ASN A 13 19.74 13.39 43.74
CA ASN A 13 18.33 13.11 43.41
C ASN A 13 17.69 14.17 42.51
N MET A 14 18.07 15.44 42.66
CA MET A 14 17.58 16.52 41.79
C MET A 14 18.17 16.41 40.39
N TYR A 15 19.45 16.02 40.29
CA TYR A 15 20.15 15.80 39.02
C TYR A 15 19.55 14.61 38.24
N GLN A 16 19.24 13.49 38.92
CA GLN A 16 18.59 12.34 38.29
C GLN A 16 17.19 12.65 37.74
N ARG A 17 16.41 13.53 38.40
CA ARG A 17 15.07 13.94 37.92
C ARG A 17 15.11 14.90 36.73
N ILE A 18 16.11 15.79 36.68
CA ILE A 18 16.36 16.67 35.52
C ILE A 18 16.80 15.83 34.32
N ILE A 19 17.72 14.87 34.54
CA ILE A 19 18.26 14.00 33.50
C ILE A 19 17.15 13.14 32.87
N HIS A 20 16.25 12.56 33.67
CA HIS A 20 15.16 11.75 33.14
C HIS A 20 14.17 12.57 32.29
N ARG A 21 13.89 13.84 32.67
CA ARG A 21 13.06 14.73 31.86
C ARG A 21 13.74 15.04 30.51
N SER A 22 15.03 15.33 30.52
CA SER A 22 15.81 15.55 29.30
C SER A 22 15.82 14.30 28.39
N PHE A 23 15.98 13.10 28.97
CA PHE A 23 15.89 11.85 28.21
C PHE A 23 14.50 11.59 27.63
N THR A 24 13.42 11.91 28.38
CA THR A 24 12.06 11.77 27.84
C THR A 24 11.82 12.69 26.64
N TYR A 25 12.31 13.93 26.67
CA TYR A 25 12.20 14.83 25.51
C TYR A 25 13.04 14.35 24.32
N LEU A 26 14.23 13.80 24.56
CA LEU A 26 15.09 13.25 23.52
C LEU A 26 14.42 12.03 22.84
N ILE A 27 13.82 11.12 23.63
CA ILE A 27 13.06 9.98 23.10
C ILE A 27 11.86 10.46 22.28
N ILE A 28 11.11 11.45 22.74
CA ILE A 28 9.96 12.01 22.00
C ILE A 28 10.42 12.61 20.66
N ILE A 29 11.53 13.35 20.63
CA ILE A 29 12.08 13.93 19.39
C ILE A 29 12.50 12.82 18.41
N ILE A 30 13.17 11.77 18.88
CA ILE A 30 13.54 10.62 18.03
C ILE A 30 12.28 9.95 17.45
N VAL A 31 11.24 9.74 18.26
CA VAL A 31 9.99 9.13 17.79
C VAL A 31 9.30 10.01 16.74
N ILE A 32 9.28 11.33 16.92
CA ILE A 32 8.73 12.27 15.93
C ILE A 32 9.54 12.23 14.62
N ILE A 33 10.87 12.18 14.70
CA ILE A 33 11.74 12.07 13.51
C ILE A 33 11.50 10.74 12.79
N LEU A 34 11.38 9.62 13.52
CA LEU A 34 11.10 8.31 12.93
C LEU A 34 9.71 8.24 12.31
N LEU A 35 8.70 8.84 12.94
CA LEU A 35 7.35 8.96 12.37
C LEU A 35 7.36 9.85 11.11
N GLY A 36 8.06 10.98 11.14
CA GLY A 36 8.24 11.84 9.98
C GLY A 36 8.97 11.12 8.83
N PHE A 37 10.03 10.38 9.13
CA PHE A 37 10.75 9.57 8.16
C PHE A 37 9.88 8.42 7.63
N HIS A 38 9.04 7.81 8.46
CA HIS A 38 8.10 6.77 8.03
C HIS A 38 7.00 7.33 7.12
N LEU A 39 6.47 8.51 7.42
CA LEU A 39 5.48 9.20 6.58
C LEU A 39 6.12 9.63 5.24
N LEU A 40 7.32 10.21 5.28
CA LEU A 40 8.08 10.55 4.08
C LEU A 40 8.51 9.30 3.28
N SER A 41 8.79 8.18 3.96
CA SER A 41 9.04 6.88 3.33
C SER A 41 7.76 6.22 2.81
N SER A 42 6.59 6.59 3.33
CA SER A 42 5.30 6.16 2.79
C SER A 42 5.01 6.87 1.46
N ASP A 43 5.51 8.10 1.28
CA ASP A 43 5.55 8.77 -0.03
C ASP A 43 6.63 8.15 -0.96
N ASN A 44 7.57 7.38 -0.39
CA ASN A 44 8.47 6.48 -1.12
C ASN A 44 7.88 5.07 -1.31
N ILE A 45 6.54 4.92 -1.33
CA ILE A 45 5.92 4.08 -2.37
C ILE A 45 6.19 4.79 -3.69
N SER A 46 7.47 4.75 -4.04
CA SER A 46 7.98 5.01 -5.34
C SER A 46 7.17 4.11 -6.24
N ILE A 47 6.40 4.78 -7.07
CA ILE A 47 6.06 4.35 -8.40
C ILE A 47 7.39 4.00 -9.10
N GLN A 48 7.99 2.87 -8.72
CA GLN A 48 8.78 2.05 -9.59
C GLN A 48 7.80 1.20 -10.40
N GLN A 49 6.96 1.88 -11.17
CA GLN A 49 6.58 1.35 -12.46
C GLN A 49 7.11 2.33 -13.50
N GLN A 50 8.40 2.15 -13.75
CA GLN A 50 9.02 2.30 -15.06
C GLN A 50 8.19 3.16 -16.03
N GLN A 51 8.38 4.46 -15.97
CA GLN A 51 8.44 5.23 -17.22
C GLN A 51 9.68 4.74 -17.99
N LYS A 52 9.54 3.58 -18.62
CA LYS A 52 10.21 3.29 -19.86
C LYS A 52 9.09 3.22 -20.89
N PRO A 53 8.83 4.28 -21.67
CA PRO A 53 8.18 4.05 -22.94
C PRO A 53 9.16 3.17 -23.73
N CYS A 54 8.92 1.86 -23.74
CA CYS A 54 9.57 0.97 -24.71
C CYS A 54 8.95 1.25 -26.09
N ILE A 55 9.20 2.45 -26.60
CA ILE A 55 9.14 2.75 -28.02
C ILE A 55 10.49 2.29 -28.57
N SER A 56 10.63 0.97 -28.72
CA SER A 56 11.66 0.43 -29.61
C SER A 56 11.24 0.81 -31.02
N LYS A 57 11.98 1.74 -31.61
CA LYS A 57 11.93 2.15 -33.01
C LYS A 57 11.60 0.94 -33.90
N LEU A 58 10.41 0.92 -34.51
CA LEU A 58 10.20 0.17 -35.74
C LEU A 58 10.16 1.17 -36.88
N SER A 59 11.18 1.06 -37.70
CA SER A 59 11.27 1.70 -39.01
C SER A 59 10.07 1.25 -39.85
N GLY A 60 9.27 2.21 -40.34
CA GLY A 60 8.29 2.04 -41.41
C GLY A 60 7.11 1.10 -41.12
N VAL A 61 5.92 1.67 -40.89
CA VAL A 61 4.59 1.25 -41.39
C VAL A 61 3.54 2.10 -40.65
N ASN A 62 2.50 2.49 -41.41
CA ASN A 62 1.52 3.53 -41.10
C ASN A 62 0.82 3.41 -39.72
N GLU A 63 0.46 4.59 -39.23
CA GLU A 63 0.11 4.97 -37.86
C GLU A 63 -1.29 4.51 -37.42
N LEU A 64 -1.39 3.24 -37.00
CA LEU A 64 -2.44 2.77 -36.08
C LEU A 64 -1.72 2.19 -34.86
N GLN A 65 -1.51 3.03 -33.84
CA GLN A 65 -0.88 2.65 -32.57
C GLN A 65 -1.72 1.60 -31.83
N GLN A 66 -1.62 0.35 -32.23
CA GLN A 66 -2.05 -0.77 -31.42
C GLN A 66 -0.97 -0.99 -30.36
N SER A 67 -1.10 -0.29 -29.22
CA SER A 67 -0.25 -0.48 -28.06
C SER A 67 -0.44 -1.91 -27.55
N THR A 68 0.46 -2.81 -27.94
CA THR A 68 0.45 -4.22 -27.54
C THR A 68 0.70 -4.30 -26.04
N TYR A 69 -0.37 -4.37 -25.26
CA TYR A 69 -0.27 -4.58 -23.83
C TYR A 69 0.19 -6.03 -23.59
N ASN A 70 1.42 -6.20 -23.10
CA ASN A 70 1.88 -7.52 -22.65
C ASN A 70 1.08 -7.92 -21.41
N LEU A 71 0.08 -8.79 -21.60
CA LEU A 71 -0.81 -9.27 -20.55
C LEU A 71 -0.17 -10.46 -19.80
N SER A 72 1.03 -10.22 -19.27
CA SER A 72 1.74 -11.21 -18.46
C SER A 72 1.05 -11.40 -17.11
N SER A 73 1.01 -12.63 -16.59
CA SER A 73 0.39 -12.97 -15.29
C SER A 73 0.96 -12.19 -14.09
N LEU A 74 2.07 -11.47 -14.26
CA LEU A 74 2.75 -10.68 -13.23
C LEU A 74 2.27 -9.21 -13.18
N LYS A 75 1.33 -8.80 -14.03
CA LYS A 75 0.82 -7.42 -14.02
C LYS A 75 -0.06 -7.19 -12.78
N PRO A 76 0.03 -6.03 -12.10
CA PRO A 76 -0.89 -5.71 -11.01
C PRO A 76 -2.34 -5.62 -11.51
N ILE A 77 -3.24 -6.38 -10.88
CA ILE A 77 -4.69 -6.39 -11.18
C ILE A 77 -5.44 -5.86 -9.96
N ILE A 78 -6.41 -4.98 -10.19
CA ILE A 78 -7.27 -4.40 -9.16
C ILE A 78 -8.64 -5.06 -9.24
N PHE A 79 -9.09 -5.67 -8.14
CA PHE A 79 -10.43 -6.24 -8.01
C PHE A 79 -11.31 -5.34 -7.15
N ILE A 80 -12.46 -4.95 -7.71
CA ILE A 80 -13.47 -4.12 -7.03
C ILE A 80 -14.66 -5.02 -6.73
N GLY A 81 -15.04 -5.12 -5.45
CA GLY A 81 -16.12 -6.00 -4.98
C GLY A 81 -16.90 -5.38 -3.82
N GLY A 82 -18.00 -6.04 -3.43
CA GLY A 82 -18.88 -5.59 -2.35
C GLY A 82 -20.32 -6.09 -2.54
N MET A 83 -21.20 -5.70 -1.62
CA MET A 83 -22.65 -5.93 -1.72
C MET A 83 -23.23 -5.08 -2.86
N PRO A 84 -24.22 -5.57 -3.63
CA PRO A 84 -24.87 -4.77 -4.66
C PRO A 84 -25.41 -3.46 -4.07
N ARG A 85 -25.20 -2.34 -4.76
CA ARG A 85 -25.57 -0.97 -4.33
C ARG A 85 -24.65 -0.31 -3.28
N SER A 86 -23.55 -0.93 -2.85
CA SER A 86 -22.53 -0.28 -1.99
C SER A 86 -21.60 0.72 -2.72
N GLY A 87 -21.97 1.19 -3.91
CA GLY A 87 -21.15 2.16 -4.65
C GLY A 87 -19.95 1.57 -5.40
N THR A 88 -19.92 0.26 -5.65
CA THR A 88 -18.85 -0.40 -6.45
C THR A 88 -18.74 0.18 -7.87
N THR A 89 -19.87 0.58 -8.47
CA THR A 89 -19.91 1.26 -9.77
C THR A 89 -19.31 2.67 -9.72
N LEU A 90 -19.53 3.40 -8.62
CA LEU A 90 -18.92 4.71 -8.43
C LEU A 90 -17.40 4.57 -8.29
N MET A 91 -16.94 3.63 -7.46
CA MET A 91 -15.52 3.39 -7.23
C MET A 91 -14.77 3.04 -8.52
N ARG A 92 -15.33 2.16 -9.36
CA ARG A 92 -14.69 1.84 -10.66
C ARG A 92 -14.67 3.04 -11.61
N ALA A 93 -15.69 3.88 -11.61
CA ALA A 93 -15.77 5.05 -12.49
C ALA A 93 -14.72 6.10 -12.09
N ILE A 94 -14.51 6.29 -10.78
CA ILE A 94 -13.44 7.15 -10.27
C ILE A 94 -12.07 6.62 -10.73
N LEU A 95 -11.84 5.31 -10.64
CA LEU A 95 -10.58 4.70 -11.08
C LEU A 95 -10.38 4.75 -12.61
N ASP A 96 -11.45 4.62 -13.40
CA ASP A 96 -11.40 4.69 -14.87
C ASP A 96 -11.08 6.11 -15.38
N SER A 97 -11.26 7.14 -14.54
CA SER A 97 -10.87 8.52 -14.89
C SER A 97 -9.35 8.72 -14.95
N HIS A 98 -8.58 7.78 -14.39
CA HIS A 98 -7.13 7.85 -14.35
C HIS A 98 -6.51 7.32 -15.66
N PRO A 99 -5.61 8.05 -16.35
CA PRO A 99 -5.14 7.68 -17.70
C PRO A 99 -4.33 6.37 -17.76
N LEU A 100 -3.84 5.88 -16.62
CA LEU A 100 -3.10 4.61 -16.52
C LEU A 100 -3.94 3.41 -16.07
N VAL A 101 -5.22 3.62 -15.71
CA VAL A 101 -6.08 2.57 -15.14
C VAL A 101 -7.34 2.45 -15.99
N ARG A 102 -7.65 1.23 -16.44
CA ARG A 102 -8.89 0.94 -17.15
C ARG A 102 -9.63 -0.17 -16.43
N CYS A 103 -10.79 0.15 -15.87
CA CYS A 103 -11.68 -0.80 -15.23
C CYS A 103 -12.73 -1.36 -16.21
N GLY A 104 -13.43 -0.49 -16.96
CA GLY A 104 -14.48 -0.87 -17.93
C GLY A 104 -15.88 -1.09 -17.37
N GLU A 105 -16.65 -1.99 -17.95
CA GLU A 105 -18.00 -2.36 -17.47
C GLU A 105 -17.98 -3.60 -16.58
N GLU A 106 -19.13 -3.94 -15.97
CA GLU A 106 -19.27 -5.18 -15.20
C GLU A 106 -19.29 -6.40 -16.12
N THR A 107 -18.39 -7.36 -15.89
CA THR A 107 -18.16 -8.48 -16.82
C THR A 107 -19.24 -9.56 -16.78
N ARG A 108 -20.05 -9.66 -15.70
CA ARG A 108 -21.13 -10.66 -15.43
C ARG A 108 -20.77 -12.15 -15.52
N VAL A 109 -19.81 -12.53 -16.36
CA VAL A 109 -19.33 -13.91 -16.57
C VAL A 109 -18.36 -14.35 -15.48
N ILE A 110 -17.52 -13.44 -14.98
CA ILE A 110 -16.55 -13.73 -13.91
C ILE A 110 -17.24 -14.25 -12.63
N PRO A 111 -18.25 -13.57 -12.05
CA PRO A 111 -18.94 -14.08 -10.87
C PRO A 111 -19.65 -15.42 -11.15
N ARG A 112 -20.16 -15.63 -12.38
CA ARG A 112 -20.78 -16.90 -12.77
C ARG A 112 -19.79 -18.06 -12.79
N ILE A 113 -18.61 -17.86 -13.38
CA ILE A 113 -17.54 -18.88 -13.40
C ILE A 113 -17.04 -19.18 -11.99
N LEU A 114 -16.84 -18.14 -11.15
CA LEU A 114 -16.44 -18.32 -9.76
C LEU A 114 -17.50 -19.08 -8.95
N SER A 115 -18.78 -18.84 -9.20
CA SER A 115 -19.88 -19.61 -8.61
C SER A 115 -19.83 -21.08 -9.03
N MET A 116 -19.68 -21.37 -10.33
CA MET A 116 -19.54 -22.75 -10.84
C MET A 116 -18.33 -23.47 -10.21
N ARG A 117 -17.18 -22.80 -10.14
CA ARG A 117 -15.98 -23.34 -9.47
C ARG A 117 -16.25 -23.67 -8.00
N THR A 118 -17.03 -22.84 -7.31
CA THR A 118 -17.38 -23.05 -5.90
C THR A 118 -18.31 -24.26 -5.74
N LEU A 119 -19.25 -24.46 -6.67
CA LEU A 119 -20.11 -25.64 -6.72
C LEU A 119 -19.30 -26.92 -6.96
N TRP A 120 -18.40 -26.95 -7.95
CA TRP A 120 -17.53 -28.10 -8.23
C TRP A 120 -16.59 -28.43 -7.07
N LYS A 121 -16.12 -27.42 -6.32
CA LYS A 121 -15.32 -27.64 -5.12
C LYS A 121 -16.12 -28.32 -4.01
N LYS A 122 -17.45 -28.10 -3.94
CA LYS A 122 -18.32 -28.67 -2.91
C LYS A 122 -18.73 -30.10 -3.22
N SER A 123 -18.78 -30.48 -4.48
CA SER A 123 -19.16 -31.83 -4.87
C SER A 123 -17.93 -32.75 -4.92
N SER A 124 -18.02 -33.88 -4.23
CA SER A 124 -16.91 -34.85 -4.10
C SER A 124 -16.60 -35.59 -5.40
N ILE A 125 -17.50 -35.55 -6.37
CA ILE A 125 -17.38 -36.26 -7.66
C ILE A 125 -16.65 -35.39 -8.69
N GLU A 126 -16.96 -34.10 -8.77
CA GLU A 126 -16.39 -33.19 -9.77
C GLU A 126 -15.04 -32.59 -9.36
N TRP A 127 -14.74 -32.50 -8.06
CA TRP A 127 -13.43 -32.01 -7.61
C TRP A 127 -12.28 -32.97 -7.89
N ASN A 128 -12.56 -34.28 -7.89
CA ASN A 128 -11.55 -35.34 -7.98
C ASN A 128 -11.36 -35.89 -9.41
N ARG A 129 -11.90 -35.21 -10.41
CA ARG A 129 -11.76 -35.52 -11.84
C ARG A 129 -10.92 -34.44 -12.52
#